data_AF-A0AAP8N6C3-F1
#
_entry.id   AF-A0AAP8N6C3-F1
#
_cell.length_a   1.000
_cell.length_b   1.000
_cell.length_c   1.000
_cell.angle_alpha   90.00
_cell.angle_beta   90.00
_cell.angle_gamma   90.00
#
_symmetry.space_group_name_H-M   'P 1'
#
loop_
_entity.id
_entity.type
_entity.pdbx_description
1 polymer ?
#
loop_
_entity_poly.entity_id
_entity_poly.type
_entity_poly.pdbx_seq_one_letter_code
_entity_poly.pdbx_strand_id
1 'polypeptide(L)' 'MNLKQRFAKACRLERPLGLNGALQLAGLQFNGQQHRALEDARNTARLLPLIFPANP' A
#
# COMPACT_ATOMS: atom_id res chain seq x y z
N MET A 1 -3.81 -11.36 8.62
CA MET A 1 -4.17 -10.82 7.28
C MET A 1 -2.94 -10.20 6.64
N ASN A 2 -2.60 -10.50 5.37
CA ASN A 2 -1.45 -9.90 4.68
C ASN A 2 -1.88 -8.75 3.74
N LEU A 3 -1.51 -7.52 4.09
CA LEU A 3 -1.84 -6.30 3.37
C LEU A 3 -1.23 -6.22 1.97
N LYS A 4 0.00 -6.70 1.79
CA LYS A 4 0.70 -6.70 0.50
C LYS A 4 -0.02 -7.58 -0.53
N GLN A 5 -0.47 -8.76 -0.08
CA GLN A 5 -1.22 -9.68 -0.93
C GLN A 5 -2.60 -9.11 -1.30
N ARG A 6 -3.28 -8.44 -0.36
CA ARG A 6 -4.56 -7.81 -0.66
C ARG A 6 -4.44 -6.63 -1.61
N PHE A 7 -3.42 -5.80 -1.43
CA PHE A 7 -3.09 -4.73 -2.38
C PHE A 7 -2.81 -5.29 -3.77
N ALA A 8 -1.99 -6.34 -3.88
CA ALA A 8 -1.73 -7.00 -5.15
C ALA A 8 -3.02 -7.51 -5.82
N LYS A 9 -3.92 -8.13 -5.06
CA LYS A 9 -5.23 -8.55 -5.59
C LYS A 9 -6.10 -7.38 -6.02
N ALA A 10 -6.20 -6.33 -5.22
CA ALA A 10 -7.01 -5.14 -5.54
C ALA A 10 -6.50 -4.41 -6.80
N CYS A 11 -5.18 -4.33 -6.96
CA CYS A 11 -4.53 -3.73 -8.13
C CYS A 11 -4.30 -4.72 -9.29
N ARG A 12 -4.81 -5.96 -9.21
CA ARG A 12 -4.65 -7.02 -10.23
C ARG A 12 -3.18 -7.30 -10.63
N LEU A 13 -2.28 -7.26 -9.66
CA LEU A 13 -0.86 -7.54 -9.85
C LEU A 13 -0.58 -9.04 -9.76
N GLU A 14 0.27 -9.54 -10.66
CA GLU A 14 0.72 -10.94 -10.65
C GLU A 14 1.61 -11.27 -9.44
N ARG A 15 2.30 -10.28 -8.88
CA ARG A 15 3.19 -10.42 -7.71
C ARG A 15 3.02 -9.27 -6.71
N PRO A 16 3.21 -9.52 -5.41
CA PRO A 16 3.20 -8.45 -4.41
C PRO A 16 4.35 -7.46 -4.63
N LEU A 17 4.04 -6.17 -4.56
CA LEU A 17 5.06 -5.11 -4.61
C LEU A 17 5.55 -4.75 -3.20
N GLY A 18 6.76 -4.19 -3.16
CA GLY A 18 7.24 -3.45 -1.99
C GLY A 18 6.43 -2.18 -1.76
N LEU A 19 6.54 -1.60 -0.56
CA LEU A 19 5.76 -0.43 -0.15
C LEU A 19 5.93 0.75 -1.11
N ASN A 20 7.16 1.09 -1.51
CA ASN A 20 7.41 2.18 -2.46
C ASN A 20 6.76 1.93 -3.83
N GLY A 21 6.82 0.71 -4.36
CA GLY A 21 6.16 0.38 -5.63
C GLY A 21 4.63 0.46 -5.53
N ALA A 22 4.07 0.03 -4.40
CA ALA A 22 2.65 0.15 -4.13
C ALA A 22 2.19 1.61 -4.02
N LEU A 23 2.98 2.47 -3.36
CA LEU A 23 2.73 3.91 -3.29
C LEU A 23 2.81 4.55 -4.68
N GLN A 24 3.84 4.25 -5.46
CA GLN A 24 4.00 4.79 -6.82
C GLN A 24 2.82 4.41 -7.73
N LEU A 25 2.35 3.16 -7.69
CA LEU A 25 1.15 2.74 -8.43
C LEU A 25 -0.11 3.47 -7.97
N ALA A 26 -0.21 3.80 -6.68
CA ALA A 26 -1.29 4.60 -6.13
C ALA A 26 -1.15 6.10 -6.43
N GLY A 27 -0.11 6.54 -7.14
CA GLY A 27 0.19 7.96 -7.36
C GLY A 27 0.68 8.69 -6.11
N LEU A 28 1.15 7.95 -5.10
CA LEU A 28 1.61 8.45 -3.82
C LEU A 28 3.14 8.37 -3.73
N GLN A 29 3.72 9.33 -3.01
CA GLN A 29 5.13 9.26 -2.59
C GLN A 29 5.22 8.77 -1.14
N PHE A 30 6.32 8.09 -0.83
CA PHE A 30 6.67 7.75 0.55
C PHE A 30 6.90 9.04 1.34
N ASN A 31 6.26 9.14 2.50
CA ASN A 31 6.44 10.27 3.39
C ASN A 31 7.21 9.83 4.65
N GLY A 32 8.32 10.51 4.94
CA GLY A 32 9.18 10.25 6.09
C GLY A 32 10.46 9.48 5.75
N GLN A 33 11.07 8.89 6.76
CA GLN A 33 12.28 8.08 6.66
C GLN A 33 11.96 6.60 6.44
N GLN A 34 12.57 6.02 5.40
CA GLN A 34 12.42 4.60 5.11
C GLN A 34 12.95 3.74 6.26
N HIS A 35 12.29 2.61 6.54
CA HIS A 35 12.62 1.67 7.61
C HIS A 35 12.32 2.15 9.04
N ARG A 36 11.58 3.25 9.20
CA ARG A 36 10.93 3.60 10.46
C ARG A 36 9.54 2.98 10.48
N ALA A 37 9.34 2.02 11.38
CA ALA A 37 8.10 1.24 11.46
C ALA A 37 6.82 2.10 11.50
N LEU A 38 6.85 3.25 12.19
CA LEU A 38 5.71 4.16 12.26
C LEU A 38 5.40 4.82 10.91
N GLU A 39 6.42 5.24 10.17
CA GLU A 39 6.26 5.88 8.86
C GLU A 39 5.85 4.86 7.81
N ASP A 40 6.42 3.66 7.86
CA ASP A 40 5.97 2.52 7.05
C ASP A 40 4.49 2.20 7.30
N ALA A 41 4.05 2.21 8.58
CA ALA A 41 2.65 1.99 8.93
C ALA A 41 1.73 3.11 8.41
N ARG A 42 2.12 4.38 8.53
CA ARG A 42 1.36 5.52 8.00
C ARG A 42 1.23 5.44 6.48
N ASN A 43 2.32 5.15 5.77
CA ASN A 43 2.30 5.03 4.32
C ASN A 43 1.49 3.81 3.86
N THR A 44 1.59 2.69 4.58
CA THR A 44 0.75 1.51 4.30
C THR A 44 -0.73 1.80 4.53
N ALA A 45 -1.08 2.55 5.58
CA ALA A 45 -2.47 2.92 5.87
C ALA A 45 -3.12 3.74 4.74
N ARG A 46 -2.33 4.55 4.02
CA ARG A 46 -2.82 5.32 2.85
C ARG A 46 -3.24 4.44 1.68
N LEU A 47 -2.78 3.19 1.62
CA LEU A 47 -3.19 2.23 0.61
C LEU A 47 -4.50 1.50 0.98
N LEU A 48 -4.98 1.60 2.22
CA LEU A 48 -6.17 0.90 2.68
C LEU A 48 -7.43 1.17 1.86
N PRO A 49 -7.75 2.41 1.42
CA PRO A 49 -8.93 2.68 0.59
C PRO A 49 -8.92 1.95 -0.76
N LEU A 50 -7.72 1.68 -1.31
CA LEU A 50 -7.56 0.92 -2.55
C LEU A 50 -7.75 -0.58 -2.33
N ILE A 51 -7.48 -1.05 -1.12
CA ILE A 51 -7.57 -2.47 -0.74
C ILE A 51 -8.99 -2.83 -0.32
N PHE A 52 -9.64 -1.91 0.39
CA PHE A 52 -11.01 -2.02 0.86
C PHE A 52 -11.76 -0.81 0.32
N PRO A 53 -12.26 -0.87 -0.94
CA PRO A 53 -13.14 0.17 -1.44
C PRO A 53 -14.31 0.31 -0.46
N ALA A 54 -14.56 1.54 -0.01
CA ALA A 54 -15.75 1.82 0.78
C ALA A 54 -16.95 1.40 -0.08
N ASN A 55 -17.71 0.43 0.42
CA ASN A 55 -18.94 0.02 -0.24
C ASN A 55 -19.86 1.25 -0.27
N PRO A 56 -20.43 1.62 -1.43
CA PRO A 56 -21.34 2.76 -1.54
C PRO A 56 -22.60 2.59 -0.68
#